data_AF-A0AA95F216-F1
#
_entry.id   AF-A0AA95F216-F1
#
_cell.length_a   1.000
_cell.length_b   1.000
_cell.length_c   1.000
_cell.angle_alpha   90.00
_cell.angle_beta   90.00
_cell.angle_gamma   90.00
#
_symmetry.space_group_name_H-M   'P 1'
#
loop_
_entity.id
_entity.type
_entity.pdbx_description
1 polymer ?
#
loop_
_entity_poly.entity_id
_entity_poly.type
_entity_poly.pdbx_seq_one_letter_code
_entity_poly.pdbx_strand_id
1 'polypeptide(L)'
;MSSISGILSFDLADTNLEQTLGEPISLFSSGRVEIEGQESWAEVRILRHANDQGSHLTSQPGGWRGVVVVGEEWFGILQTAFLAPQSFLLNIAFSAEPGAADAPLTLRDVALTLMRSAATTEESAA
;
A
#
# COMPACT_ATOMS: atom_id res chain seq x y z
N MET A 1 -6.68 -21.16 13.66
CA MET A 1 -7.42 -20.50 12.57
C MET A 1 -6.41 -20.19 11.49
N SER A 2 -6.70 -20.53 10.23
CA SER A 2 -5.77 -20.24 9.12
C SER A 2 -5.82 -18.74 8.84
N SER A 3 -4.67 -18.07 8.84
CA SER A 3 -4.55 -16.66 8.46
C SER A 3 -4.25 -16.57 6.96
N ILE A 4 -4.85 -15.59 6.29
CA ILE A 4 -4.49 -15.22 4.93
C ILE A 4 -3.25 -14.31 5.01
N SER A 5 -2.25 -14.51 4.17
CA SER A 5 -1.10 -13.62 4.09
C SER A 5 -0.96 -13.02 2.70
N GLY A 6 -0.48 -11.78 2.64
CA GLY A 6 -0.22 -11.13 1.37
C GLY A 6 0.82 -10.03 1.45
N ILE A 7 1.18 -9.52 0.27
CA ILE A 7 2.12 -8.42 0.08
C ILE A 7 1.51 -7.46 -0.92
N LEU A 8 1.43 -6.19 -0.54
CA LEU A 8 1.18 -5.08 -1.47
C LEU A 8 2.51 -4.46 -1.87
N SER A 9 2.70 -4.17 -3.16
CA SER A 9 3.92 -3.59 -3.70
C SER A 9 3.58 -2.40 -4.59
N PHE A 10 4.14 -1.23 -4.26
CA PHE A 10 3.83 0.05 -4.91
C PHE A 10 5.10 0.80 -5.28
N ASP A 11 5.19 1.31 -6.51
CA ASP A 11 6.20 2.33 -6.84
C ASP A 11 5.68 3.69 -6.39
N LEU A 12 6.44 4.37 -5.52
CA LEU A 12 6.06 5.70 -5.03
C LEU A 12 6.09 6.76 -6.13
N ALA A 13 6.75 6.51 -7.26
CA ALA A 13 6.69 7.39 -8.43
C ALA A 13 5.28 7.46 -9.04
N ASP A 14 4.48 6.40 -8.90
CA ASP A 14 3.10 6.31 -9.40
C ASP A 14 2.05 6.71 -8.34
N THR A 15 2.51 7.15 -7.17
CA THR A 15 1.63 7.60 -6.08
C THR A 15 1.16 9.04 -6.32
N ASN A 16 -0.09 9.34 -5.99
CA ASN A 16 -0.61 10.71 -5.93
C ASN A 16 -0.79 11.14 -4.48
N LEU A 17 -0.27 12.32 -4.13
CA LEU A 17 -0.58 12.96 -2.86
C LEU A 17 -1.95 13.63 -2.97
N GLU A 18 -2.92 13.15 -2.19
CA GLU A 18 -4.25 13.74 -2.12
C GLU A 18 -4.39 14.53 -0.82
N GLN A 19 -4.62 15.85 -0.95
CA GLN A 19 -4.91 16.75 0.15
C GLN A 19 -6.27 17.42 -0.06
N THR A 20 -7.30 16.89 0.60
CA THR A 20 -8.61 17.55 0.70
C THR A 20 -8.61 18.53 1.87
N LEU A 21 -9.13 19.74 1.66
CA LEU A 21 -9.20 20.77 2.69
C LEU A 21 -10.10 20.31 3.86
N GLY A 22 -9.51 20.14 5.05
CA GLY A 22 -10.21 19.62 6.23
C GLY A 22 -10.07 18.10 6.45
N GLU A 23 -9.40 17.37 5.55
CA GLU A 23 -9.10 15.94 5.73
C GLU A 23 -7.60 15.70 6.05
N PRO A 24 -7.26 14.58 6.71
CA PRO A 24 -5.88 14.14 6.82
C PRO A 24 -5.26 13.95 5.43
N ILE A 25 -4.00 14.36 5.26
CA ILE A 25 -3.24 14.08 4.04
C ILE A 25 -3.21 12.56 3.83
N SER A 26 -3.40 12.13 2.58
CA SER A 26 -3.34 10.72 2.20
C SER A 26 -2.48 10.51 0.97
N LEU A 27 -1.90 9.31 0.85
CA LEU A 27 -1.20 8.89 -0.35
C LEU A 27 -2.08 7.88 -1.08
N PHE A 28 -2.42 8.15 -2.33
CA PHE A 28 -3.13 7.22 -3.18
C PHE A 28 -2.14 6.49 -4.08
N SER A 29 -2.09 5.17 -3.99
CA SER A 29 -1.19 4.36 -4.81
C SER A 29 -1.90 3.20 -5.46
N SER A 30 -1.58 2.95 -6.72
CA SER A 30 -1.89 1.70 -7.41
C SER A 30 -0.64 0.82 -7.50
N GLY A 31 -0.81 -0.49 -7.45
CA GLY A 31 0.31 -1.41 -7.53
C GLY A 31 -0.11 -2.87 -7.63
N ARG A 32 0.80 -3.76 -7.26
CA ARG A 32 0.57 -5.21 -7.27
C ARG A 32 0.18 -5.67 -5.87
N VAL A 33 -0.68 -6.68 -5.82
CA VAL A 33 -0.98 -7.41 -4.59
C VAL A 33 -0.83 -8.89 -4.84
N GLU A 34 -0.16 -9.58 -3.94
CA GLU A 34 -0.13 -11.04 -3.90
C GLU A 34 -0.82 -11.50 -2.62
N ILE A 35 -1.83 -12.37 -2.75
CA ILE A 35 -2.54 -12.96 -1.60
C ILE A 35 -2.52 -14.47 -1.79
N GLU A 36 -1.95 -15.20 -0.82
CA GLU A 36 -1.79 -16.66 -0.88
C GLU A 36 -1.15 -17.18 -2.18
N GLY A 37 -0.18 -16.42 -2.73
CA GLY A 37 0.52 -16.75 -3.97
C GLY A 37 -0.26 -16.42 -5.25
N GLN A 38 -1.45 -15.80 -5.14
CA GLN A 38 -2.20 -15.29 -6.28
C GLN A 38 -1.97 -13.80 -6.46
N GLU A 39 -1.47 -13.43 -7.63
CA GLU A 39 -1.19 -12.05 -7.97
C GLU A 39 -2.40 -11.34 -8.61
N SER A 40 -2.58 -10.08 -8.24
CA SER A 40 -3.55 -9.16 -8.83
C SER A 40 -3.07 -7.71 -8.72
N TRP A 41 -3.89 -6.75 -9.16
CA TRP A 41 -3.65 -5.33 -8.92
C TRP A 41 -4.39 -4.85 -7.67
N ALA A 42 -3.88 -3.78 -7.07
CA ALA A 42 -4.54 -3.11 -5.96
C ALA A 42 -4.47 -1.58 -6.07
N GLU A 43 -5.54 -0.92 -5.64
CA GLU A 43 -5.59 0.52 -5.38
C GLU A 43 -5.77 0.75 -3.90
N VAL A 44 -4.83 1.47 -3.27
CA VAL A 44 -4.83 1.65 -1.82
C VAL A 44 -4.61 3.11 -1.48
N ARG A 45 -5.41 3.58 -0.52
CA ARG A 45 -5.14 4.84 0.17
C ARG A 45 -4.37 4.57 1.45
N ILE A 46 -3.18 5.15 1.56
CA ILE A 46 -2.36 5.09 2.77
C ILE A 46 -2.69 6.30 3.63
N LEU A 47 -3.13 6.03 4.86
CA LEU A 47 -3.61 7.05 5.79
C LEU A 47 -2.71 7.11 7.01
N ARG A 48 -2.49 8.33 7.50
CA ARG A 48 -2.04 8.53 8.88
C ARG A 48 -3.07 7.94 9.84
N HIS A 49 -2.60 7.24 10.87
CA HIS A 49 -3.45 6.78 11.95
C HIS A 49 -4.30 7.93 12.54
N ALA A 50 -5.61 7.83 12.35
CA ALA A 50 -6.63 8.64 12.99
C ALA A 50 -7.60 7.69 13.70
N ASN A 51 -8.06 8.06 14.90
CA ASN A 51 -8.87 7.18 15.73
C ASN A 51 -10.10 6.65 14.95
N ASP A 52 -10.36 5.36 15.11
CA ASP A 52 -11.47 4.55 14.56
C ASP A 52 -11.33 3.98 13.13
N GLN A 53 -10.21 4.16 12.43
CA GLN A 53 -9.96 3.49 11.14
C GLN A 53 -8.95 2.33 11.22
N GLY A 54 -9.32 1.18 10.63
CA GLY A 54 -8.45 0.01 10.49
C GLY A 54 -8.10 -0.28 9.02
N SER A 55 -6.92 -0.87 8.82
CA SER A 55 -6.46 -1.31 7.51
C SER A 55 -7.32 -2.45 6.96
N HIS A 56 -7.73 -2.35 5.69
CA HIS A 56 -8.53 -3.38 5.03
C HIS A 56 -8.34 -3.41 3.52
N LEU A 57 -8.63 -4.55 2.90
CA LEU A 57 -8.74 -4.72 1.45
C LEU A 57 -10.10 -5.34 1.10
N THR A 58 -10.76 -4.82 0.09
CA THR A 58 -12.03 -5.30 -0.45
C THR A 58 -11.82 -5.78 -1.87
N SER A 59 -12.29 -6.98 -2.17
CA SER A 59 -12.26 -7.54 -3.52
C SER A 59 -13.19 -6.74 -4.44
N GLN A 60 -12.73 -6.47 -5.66
CA GLN A 60 -13.48 -5.80 -6.70
C GLN A 60 -13.23 -6.49 -8.04
N PRO A 61 -14.06 -6.27 -9.07
CA PRO A 61 -13.82 -6.86 -10.38
C PRO A 61 -12.40 -6.56 -10.89
N GLY A 62 -11.62 -7.62 -11.06
CA GLY A 62 -10.25 -7.56 -11.58
C GLY A 62 -9.15 -7.36 -10.54
N GLY A 63 -9.43 -6.98 -9.28
CA GLY A 63 -8.39 -6.75 -8.28
C GLY A 63 -8.90 -6.33 -6.91
N TRP A 64 -8.13 -5.49 -6.21
CA TRP A 64 -8.41 -5.11 -4.82
C TRP A 64 -8.44 -3.59 -4.62
N ARG A 65 -9.29 -3.11 -3.71
CA ARG A 65 -9.25 -1.72 -3.24
C ARG A 65 -9.20 -1.69 -1.73
N GLY A 66 -8.52 -0.71 -1.15
CA GLY A 66 -8.62 -0.57 0.29
C GLY A 66 -7.86 0.59 0.90
N VAL A 67 -7.67 0.46 2.21
CA VAL A 67 -7.02 1.45 3.05
C VAL A 67 -5.93 0.76 3.85
N VAL A 68 -4.75 1.35 3.90
CA VAL A 68 -3.68 0.95 4.82
C VAL A 68 -3.41 2.11 5.77
N VAL A 69 -3.68 1.88 7.04
CA VAL A 69 -3.41 2.84 8.10
C VAL A 69 -2.00 2.59 8.64
N VAL A 70 -1.18 3.64 8.66
CA VAL A 70 0.19 3.59 9.15
C VAL A 70 0.41 4.56 10.31
N GLY A 71 1.37 4.23 11.17
CA GLY A 71 1.78 5.11 12.26
C GLY A 71 2.36 6.44 11.77
N GLU A 72 2.36 7.45 12.64
CA GLU A 72 2.81 8.81 12.30
C GLU A 72 4.25 8.87 11.78
N GLU A 73 5.16 8.11 12.39
CA GLU A 73 6.56 8.00 11.95
C GLU A 73 6.66 7.49 10.50
N TRP A 74 6.00 6.37 10.21
CA TRP A 74 5.98 5.78 8.87
C TRP A 74 5.32 6.70 7.86
N PHE A 75 4.24 7.39 8.24
CA PHE A 75 3.60 8.35 7.34
C PHE A 75 4.55 9.48 6.96
N GLY A 76 5.33 10.02 7.90
CA GLY A 76 6.35 11.03 7.63
C GLY A 76 7.47 10.53 6.71
N ILE A 77 7.91 9.28 6.90
CA ILE A 77 8.89 8.62 6.02
C ILE A 77 8.35 8.52 4.59
N LEU A 78 7.10 8.05 4.43
CA LEU A 78 6.47 7.89 3.12
C LEU A 78 6.27 9.24 2.41
N GLN A 79 5.84 10.28 3.13
CA GLN A 79 5.74 11.63 2.56
C GLN A 79 7.11 12.16 2.11
N THR A 80 8.16 11.93 2.89
CA THR A 80 9.51 12.35 2.53
C THR A 80 10.03 11.58 1.32
N ALA A 81 9.79 10.26 1.26
CA ALA A 81 10.18 9.41 0.14
C ALA A 81 9.42 9.76 -1.14
N PHE A 82 8.13 10.10 -1.05
CA PHE A 82 7.32 10.58 -2.16
C PHE A 82 7.87 11.90 -2.75
N LEU A 83 8.33 12.82 -1.90
CA LEU A 83 8.91 14.10 -2.34
C LEU A 83 10.37 14.00 -2.78
N ALA A 84 10.99 12.82 -2.65
CA ALA A 84 12.39 12.64 -2.97
C ALA A 84 12.60 12.61 -4.50
N PRO A 85 13.75 13.06 -5.00
CA PRO A 85 14.09 12.98 -6.42
C PRO A 85 14.39 11.54 -6.90
N GLN A 86 14.36 10.56 -5.99
CA GLN A 86 14.67 9.16 -6.26
C GLN A 86 13.38 8.34 -6.12
N SER A 87 13.14 7.39 -7.01
CA SER A 87 11.99 6.48 -6.88
C SER A 87 12.21 5.45 -5.77
N PHE A 88 11.12 5.09 -5.09
CA PHE A 88 11.14 4.10 -4.01
C PHE A 88 10.04 3.06 -4.24
N LEU A 89 10.35 1.81 -3.94
CA LEU A 89 9.37 0.74 -3.86
C LEU A 89 8.93 0.57 -2.39
N LEU A 90 7.63 0.68 -2.16
CA LEU A 90 6.99 0.38 -0.88
C LEU A 90 6.36 -1.02 -0.93
N ASN A 91 6.81 -1.89 -0.04
CA ASN A 91 6.18 -3.18 0.21
C ASN A 91 5.46 -3.15 1.56
N ILE A 92 4.24 -3.66 1.59
CA ILE A 92 3.40 -3.79 2.78
C ILE A 92 3.01 -5.26 2.91
N ALA A 93 3.70 -5.99 3.78
CA ALA A 93 3.34 -7.35 4.14
C ALA A 93 2.24 -7.33 5.20
N PHE A 94 1.29 -8.24 5.11
CA PHE A 94 0.18 -8.32 6.06
C PHE A 94 -0.28 -9.76 6.27
N SER A 95 -0.87 -10.00 7.43
CA SER A 95 -1.78 -11.11 7.66
C SER A 95 -3.23 -10.58 7.65
N ALA A 96 -4.21 -11.44 7.46
CA ALA A 96 -5.62 -11.11 7.58
C ALA A 96 -6.39 -12.31 8.11
N GLU A 97 -7.44 -12.05 8.87
CA GLU A 97 -8.38 -13.10 9.24
C GLU A 97 -9.31 -13.39 8.06
N PRO A 98 -9.54 -14.67 7.70
CA PRO A 98 -10.53 -15.02 6.68
C PRO A 98 -11.91 -14.59 7.16
N GLY A 99 -12.46 -13.57 6.51
CA GLY A 99 -13.82 -13.08 6.71
C GLY A 99 -14.86 -13.91 5.96
N ALA A 100 -16.12 -13.48 6.02
CA ALA A 100 -17.16 -14.00 5.14
C ALA A 100 -16.77 -13.77 3.67
N ALA A 101 -17.27 -14.62 2.77
CA ALA A 101 -17.21 -14.34 1.33
C ALA A 101 -17.78 -12.93 1.11
N ASP A 102 -17.04 -12.09 0.38
CA ASP A 102 -17.37 -10.69 0.09
C ASP A 102 -17.19 -9.68 1.23
N ALA A 103 -16.71 -10.09 2.41
CA ALA A 103 -16.30 -9.15 3.46
C ALA A 103 -14.90 -8.58 3.17
N PRO A 104 -14.61 -7.32 3.57
CA PRO A 104 -13.26 -6.79 3.53
C PRO A 104 -12.30 -7.65 4.37
N LEU A 105 -11.15 -7.97 3.80
CA LEU A 105 -10.01 -8.53 4.52
C LEU A 105 -9.49 -7.47 5.48
N THR A 106 -9.69 -7.67 6.77
CA THR A 106 -9.11 -6.81 7.81
C THR A 106 -7.64 -7.16 7.97
N LEU A 107 -6.76 -6.20 7.67
CA LEU A 107 -5.32 -6.44 7.71
C LEU A 107 -4.82 -6.39 9.16
N ARG A 108 -3.94 -7.33 9.47
CA ARG A 108 -3.26 -7.56 10.74
C ARG A 108 -1.76 -7.72 10.48
N ASP A 109 -0.96 -7.58 11.54
CA ASP A 109 0.50 -7.75 11.49
C ASP A 109 1.18 -7.02 10.32
N VAL A 110 0.77 -5.77 10.08
CA VAL A 110 1.22 -4.98 8.94
C VAL A 110 2.69 -4.58 9.12
N ALA A 111 3.55 -5.06 8.22
CA ALA A 111 4.96 -4.73 8.16
C ALA A 111 5.28 -3.92 6.90
N LEU A 112 5.90 -2.75 7.08
CA LEU A 112 6.26 -1.85 6.00
C LEU A 112 7.75 -1.97 5.70
N THR A 113 8.09 -2.05 4.41
CA THR A 113 9.47 -2.03 3.92
C THR A 113 9.57 -1.04 2.78
N LEU A 114 10.49 -0.10 2.89
CA LEU A 114 10.78 0.89 1.86
C LEU A 114 12.17 0.63 1.28
N MET A 115 12.25 0.43 -0.03
CA MET A 115 13.50 0.18 -0.73
C MET A 115 13.68 1.23 -1.82
N ARG A 116 14.93 1.60 -2.12
CA ARG A 116 15.17 2.40 -3.32
C ARG A 116 14.77 1.57 -4.52
N SER A 117 13.96 2.15 -5.41
CA SER A 117 13.71 1.54 -6.70
C SER A 117 15.03 1.56 -7.45
N ALA A 118 15.47 0.41 -7.94
CA ALA A 118 16.59 0.38 -8.86
C ALA A 118 16.07 1.07 -10.13
N ALA A 119 16.46 2.33 -10.34
CA ALA A 119 16.29 2.93 -11.64
C ALA A 119 16.87 1.93 -12.64
N THR A 120 16.02 1.36 -13.49
CA THR A 120 16.50 0.76 -14.73
C THR A 120 17.07 1.92 -15.51
N THR A 121 18.36 2.19 -15.29
CA THR A 121 19.21 2.77 -16.30
C THR A 121 19.22 1.75 -17.43
N GLU A 122 18.17 1.73 -18.25
CA GLU A 122 18.37 1.45 -19.66
C GLU A 122 19.21 2.61 -20.17
N GLU A 123 20.51 2.49 -19.92
CA GLU A 123 21.54 3.01 -20.79
C GLU A 123 21.26 2.34 -22.13
N SER A 124 20.37 2.95 -22.93
CA SER A 124 20.38 2.73 -24.37
C SER A 124 21.75 3.21 -24.84
N ALA A 125 22.67 2.26 -24.81
CA ALA A 125 23.94 2.33 -25.48
C ALA A 125 23.70 2.61 -26.97
N ALA A 126 24.38 3.64 -27.45
CA ALA A 126 24.80 3.91 -28.83
C ALA A 126 23.72 4.12 -29.91
#